data_AF-A0A7C5GWB3-F1
#
_entry.id   AF-A0A7C5GWB3-F1
#
_cell.length_a   1.000
_cell.length_b   1.000
_cell.length_c   1.000
_cell.angle_alpha   90.00
_cell.angle_beta   90.00
_cell.angle_gamma   90.00
#
_symmetry.space_group_name_H-M   'P 1'
#
loop_
_entity.id
_entity.type
_entity.pdbx_description
1 polymer ?
#
loop_
_entity_poly.entity_id
_entity_poly.type
_entity_poly.pdbx_seq_one_letter_code
_entity_poly.pdbx_strand_id
1 'polypeptide(L)'
;MTGEEGIRWSYDTIPHILTVLLGLVVMFMGHELWGAFYMLVVIFGMLRFWSSICTRCRAYSSPSCPSGYGIISARLFPQREGDFERAFRRNIISVSLQWFIPLIVGAFYLVFRFDTLLLAVYLAFVVVGFVVVPAAARMKGCGSCPQKAECPFRK
;
A
#
# COMPACT_ATOMS: atom_id res chain seq x y z
N MET A 1 -32.36 -6.95 -5.16
CA MET A 1 -32.52 -6.80 -3.69
C MET A 1 -31.58 -5.70 -3.26
N THR A 2 -32.18 -4.69 -2.66
CA THR A 2 -31.64 -3.39 -2.26
C THR A 2 -30.55 -3.52 -1.20
N GLY A 3 -29.44 -2.82 -1.40
CA GLY A 3 -28.39 -2.69 -0.41
C GLY A 3 -27.27 -1.87 -1.03
N GLU A 4 -27.31 -0.56 -0.86
CA GLU A 4 -26.13 0.28 -0.97
C GLU A 4 -25.15 -0.14 0.14
N GLU A 5 -24.51 -1.28 -0.02
CA GLU A 5 -23.32 -1.61 0.76
C GLU A 5 -22.19 -0.76 0.18
N GLY A 6 -22.19 0.51 0.60
CA GLY A 6 -21.14 1.46 0.32
C GLY A 6 -19.79 0.80 0.57
N ILE A 7 -18.79 1.17 -0.23
CA ILE A 7 -17.41 0.70 -0.10
C ILE A 7 -17.07 0.75 1.38
N ARG A 8 -17.02 -0.41 2.04
CA ARG A 8 -16.64 -0.53 3.44
C ARG A 8 -15.14 -0.27 3.44
N TRP A 9 -14.78 1.00 3.34
CA TRP A 9 -13.42 1.49 3.53
C TRP A 9 -13.06 1.04 4.92
N SER A 10 -12.39 -0.10 5.01
CA SER A 10 -11.95 -0.58 6.29
C SER A 10 -10.96 0.45 6.80
N TYR A 11 -11.05 0.72 8.10
CA TYR A 11 -10.01 1.37 8.87
C TYR A 11 -8.62 0.77 8.59
N ASP A 12 -8.53 -0.44 8.02
CA ASP A 12 -7.31 -1.11 7.59
C ASP A 12 -6.53 -0.39 6.47
N THR A 13 -7.17 0.44 5.64
CA THR A 13 -6.47 1.17 4.55
C THR A 13 -5.90 2.52 5.04
N ILE A 14 -6.39 3.03 6.17
CA ILE A 14 -5.98 4.33 6.74
C ILE A 14 -4.48 4.36 7.06
N PRO A 15 -3.90 3.36 7.75
CA PRO A 15 -2.46 3.34 8.03
C PRO A 15 -1.63 3.41 6.75
N HIS A 16 -2.04 2.70 5.70
CA HIS A 16 -1.31 2.70 4.43
C HIS A 16 -1.38 4.05 3.71
N ILE A 17 -2.55 4.68 3.65
CA ILE A 17 -2.70 6.04 3.11
C ILE A 17 -1.83 7.02 3.90
N LEU A 18 -1.85 6.92 5.23
CA LEU A 18 -1.04 7.76 6.10
C LEU A 18 0.46 7.56 5.83
N THR A 19 0.92 6.32 5.65
CA THR A 19 2.32 6.03 5.27
C THR A 19 2.69 6.67 3.94
N VAL A 20 1.82 6.59 2.92
CA VAL A 20 2.06 7.21 1.61
C VAL A 20 2.12 8.73 1.72
N LEU A 21 1.22 9.35 2.48
CA LEU A 21 1.22 10.79 2.69
C LEU A 21 2.47 11.25 3.44
N LEU A 22 2.85 10.56 4.52
CA LEU A 22 4.09 10.87 5.26
C LEU A 22 5.33 10.67 4.38
N GLY A 23 5.37 9.60 3.58
CA GLY A 23 6.44 9.37 2.61
C GLY A 23 6.53 10.51 1.58
N LEU A 24 5.39 10.99 1.07
CA LEU A 24 5.34 12.10 0.14
C LEU A 24 5.88 13.40 0.77
N VAL A 25 5.50 13.69 2.01
CA VAL A 25 6.01 14.85 2.76
C VAL A 25 7.53 14.76 2.95
N VAL A 26 8.05 13.61 3.38
CA VAL A 26 9.51 13.37 3.50
C VAL A 26 10.22 13.66 2.18
N MET A 27 9.67 13.17 1.06
CA MET A 27 10.27 13.32 -0.26
C MET A 27 10.28 14.79 -0.72
N PHE A 28 9.18 15.53 -0.51
CA PHE A 28 9.10 16.96 -0.85
C PHE A 28 10.00 17.83 0.03
N MET A 29 10.12 17.51 1.32
CA MET A 29 11.03 18.22 2.23
C MET A 29 12.51 18.03 1.82
N GLY A 30 12.85 16.90 1.21
CA GLY A 30 14.18 16.68 0.63
C GLY A 30 14.38 17.47 -0.67
N HIS A 31 13.50 17.27 -1.65
CA HIS A 31 13.51 18.02 -2.91
C HIS A 31 12.19 17.81 -3.68
N GLU A 32 11.71 18.83 -4.39
CA GLU A 32 10.46 18.76 -5.16
C GLU A 32 10.46 17.65 -6.23
N LEU A 33 11.58 17.46 -6.93
CA LEU A 33 11.74 16.37 -7.91
C LEU A 33 11.57 14.98 -7.27
N TRP A 34 12.03 14.78 -6.03
CA TRP A 34 11.85 13.52 -5.32
C TRP A 34 10.38 13.30 -4.96
N GLY A 35 9.67 14.35 -4.53
CA GLY A 35 8.22 14.30 -4.30
C GLY A 35 7.44 13.94 -5.56
N ALA A 36 7.74 14.59 -6.68
CA ALA A 36 7.11 14.31 -7.97
C ALA A 36 7.39 12.88 -8.46
N PHE A 37 8.64 12.43 -8.39
CA PHE A 37 9.03 11.06 -8.72
C PHE A 37 8.30 10.04 -7.84
N TYR A 38 8.22 10.30 -6.53
CA TYR A 38 7.53 9.42 -5.60
C TYR A 38 6.03 9.28 -5.92
N MET A 39 5.35 10.38 -6.26
CA MET A 39 3.95 10.33 -6.71
C MET A 39 3.77 9.39 -7.91
N LEU A 40 4.64 9.48 -8.92
CA LEU A 40 4.58 8.59 -10.08
C LEU A 40 4.78 7.13 -9.68
N VAL A 41 5.72 6.85 -8.78
CA VAL A 41 5.95 5.50 -8.25
C VAL A 41 4.72 4.98 -7.50
N VAL A 42 4.07 5.80 -6.68
CA VAL A 42 2.86 5.42 -5.95
C VAL A 42 1.73 5.11 -6.92
N ILE A 43 1.44 6.02 -7.86
CA ILE A 43 0.37 5.83 -8.85
C ILE A 43 0.63 4.56 -9.67
N PHE A 44 1.84 4.40 -10.21
CA PHE A 44 2.19 3.23 -11.00
C PHE A 44 2.11 1.94 -10.17
N GLY A 45 2.63 1.96 -8.94
CA GLY A 45 2.58 0.81 -8.02
C GLY A 45 1.14 0.40 -7.69
N MET A 46 0.25 1.36 -7.44
CA MET A 46 -1.17 1.10 -7.18
C MET A 46 -1.90 0.55 -8.41
N LEU A 47 -1.70 1.15 -9.59
CA LEU A 47 -2.26 0.63 -10.84
C LEU A 47 -1.75 -0.78 -11.16
N ARG A 48 -0.46 -1.04 -10.92
CA ARG A 48 0.15 -2.37 -11.08
C ARG A 48 -0.49 -3.37 -10.10
N PHE A 49 -0.66 -2.98 -8.84
CA PHE A 49 -1.29 -3.80 -7.81
C PHE A 49 -2.74 -4.14 -8.17
N TRP A 50 -3.54 -3.15 -8.58
CA TRP A 50 -4.92 -3.36 -8.98
C TRP A 50 -5.06 -4.19 -10.25
N SER A 51 -4.24 -3.97 -11.26
CA SER A 51 -4.32 -4.68 -12.55
C SER A 51 -3.76 -6.11 -12.52
N SER A 52 -2.80 -6.40 -11.62
CA SER A 52 -2.04 -7.67 -11.65
C SER A 52 -2.32 -8.59 -10.47
N ILE A 53 -2.59 -8.02 -9.29
CA ILE A 53 -2.84 -8.78 -8.07
C ILE A 53 -4.34 -8.86 -7.82
N CYS A 54 -5.03 -7.72 -7.76
CA CYS A 54 -6.44 -7.68 -7.40
C CYS A 54 -7.34 -8.40 -8.44
N THR A 55 -7.00 -8.32 -9.73
CA THR A 55 -7.74 -9.02 -10.81
C THR A 55 -7.72 -10.55 -10.71
N ARG A 56 -6.77 -11.12 -9.95
CA ARG A 56 -6.61 -12.57 -9.74
C ARG A 56 -6.98 -12.99 -8.32
N CYS A 57 -7.40 -12.06 -7.47
CA CYS A 57 -7.77 -12.34 -6.09
C CYS A 57 -9.20 -12.90 -6.03
N ARG A 58 -9.47 -13.83 -5.09
CA ARG A 58 -10.82 -14.35 -4.86
C ARG A 58 -11.81 -13.30 -4.36
N ALA A 59 -11.32 -12.23 -3.75
CA ALA A 59 -12.14 -11.10 -3.31
C ALA A 59 -12.33 -10.03 -4.41
N TYR A 60 -12.01 -10.33 -5.68
CA TYR A 60 -12.32 -9.46 -6.82
C TYR A 60 -13.83 -9.19 -6.88
N SER A 61 -14.22 -7.94 -7.13
CA SER A 61 -15.62 -7.48 -7.15
C SER A 61 -16.43 -7.74 -5.86
N SER A 62 -15.79 -8.13 -4.76
CA SER A 62 -16.47 -8.50 -3.51
C SER A 62 -16.22 -7.49 -2.38
N PRO A 63 -17.24 -7.15 -1.57
CA PRO A 63 -17.07 -6.33 -0.35
C PRO A 63 -16.32 -7.08 0.76
N SER A 64 -16.04 -8.38 0.58
CA SER A 64 -15.22 -9.17 1.50
C SER A 64 -13.74 -8.76 1.50
N CYS A 65 -13.29 -7.93 0.56
CA CYS A 65 -11.92 -7.41 0.53
C CYS A 65 -11.73 -6.36 1.64
N PRO A 66 -10.89 -6.61 2.66
CA PRO A 66 -10.69 -5.66 3.76
C PRO A 66 -10.18 -4.30 3.28
N SER A 67 -9.34 -4.29 2.24
CA SER A 67 -8.79 -3.04 1.68
C SER A 67 -9.74 -2.28 0.75
N GLY A 68 -10.84 -2.91 0.31
CA GLY A 68 -11.74 -2.35 -0.72
C GLY A 68 -11.16 -2.33 -2.14
N TYR A 69 -9.88 -2.66 -2.32
CA TYR A 69 -9.21 -2.64 -3.63
C TYR A 69 -9.77 -3.64 -4.65
N GLY A 70 -10.45 -4.70 -4.19
CA GLY A 70 -11.13 -5.65 -5.07
C GLY A 70 -12.27 -5.02 -5.87
N ILE A 71 -13.00 -4.07 -5.28
CA ILE A 71 -14.08 -3.32 -5.93
C ILE A 71 -13.49 -2.29 -6.90
N ILE A 72 -12.46 -1.56 -6.47
CA ILE A 72 -11.78 -0.55 -7.30
C ILE A 72 -11.17 -1.22 -8.54
N SER A 73 -10.45 -2.32 -8.34
CA SER A 73 -9.88 -3.12 -9.44
C SER A 73 -10.96 -3.58 -10.41
N ALA A 74 -12.12 -4.05 -9.92
CA ALA A 74 -13.20 -4.52 -10.78
C ALA A 74 -13.82 -3.45 -11.68
N ARG A 75 -13.76 -2.18 -11.27
CA ARG A 75 -14.22 -1.05 -12.10
C ARG A 75 -13.22 -0.63 -13.18
N LEU A 76 -11.92 -0.87 -12.94
CA LEU A 76 -10.84 -0.39 -13.80
C LEU A 76 -10.26 -1.48 -14.71
N PHE A 77 -10.33 -2.74 -14.29
CA PHE A 77 -9.69 -3.86 -14.97
C PHE A 77 -10.60 -5.10 -14.98
N PRO A 78 -10.65 -5.85 -16.09
CA PRO A 78 -11.38 -7.11 -16.14
C PRO A 78 -10.71 -8.17 -15.25
N GLN A 79 -11.52 -9.10 -14.73
CA GLN A 79 -11.01 -10.23 -13.95
C GLN A 79 -10.06 -11.07 -14.81
N ARG A 80 -9.01 -11.59 -14.18
CA ARG A 80 -8.03 -12.45 -14.84
C ARG A 80 -7.94 -13.78 -14.12
N GLU A 81 -7.88 -14.83 -14.90
CA GLU A 81 -7.56 -16.16 -14.40
C GLU A 81 -6.04 -16.29 -14.14
N GLY A 82 -5.68 -17.24 -13.29
CA GLY A 82 -4.30 -17.61 -13.02
C GLY A 82 -3.91 -17.57 -11.54
N ASP A 83 -2.66 -17.97 -11.30
CA ASP A 83 -2.11 -18.15 -9.96
C ASP A 83 -1.88 -16.81 -9.24
N PHE A 84 -2.70 -16.58 -8.21
CA PHE A 84 -2.59 -15.42 -7.32
C PHE A 84 -1.24 -15.37 -6.59
N GLU A 85 -0.72 -16.50 -6.08
CA GLU A 85 0.53 -16.52 -5.32
C GLU A 85 1.68 -16.04 -6.19
N ARG A 86 1.78 -16.58 -7.41
CA ARG A 86 2.82 -16.19 -8.37
C ARG A 86 2.68 -14.73 -8.80
N ALA A 87 1.45 -14.27 -9.04
CA ALA A 87 1.18 -12.88 -9.40
C ALA A 87 1.56 -11.92 -8.26
N PHE A 88 1.23 -12.30 -7.03
CA PHE A 88 1.48 -11.51 -5.84
C PHE A 88 2.98 -11.41 -5.54
N ARG A 89 3.72 -12.52 -5.52
CA ARG A 89 5.20 -12.50 -5.32
C ARG A 89 5.92 -11.64 -6.35
N ARG A 90 5.49 -11.69 -7.62
CA ARG A 90 6.13 -10.94 -8.70
C ARG A 90 5.85 -9.43 -8.65
N ASN A 91 4.68 -9.03 -8.16
CA ASN A 91 4.23 -7.63 -8.24
C ASN A 91 4.21 -6.90 -6.89
N ILE A 92 4.39 -7.60 -5.77
CA ILE A 92 4.44 -6.94 -4.45
C ILE A 92 5.58 -5.93 -4.38
N ILE A 93 6.70 -6.19 -5.06
CA ILE A 93 7.85 -5.28 -5.12
C ILE A 93 7.41 -3.86 -5.53
N SER A 94 6.45 -3.73 -6.44
CA SER A 94 5.94 -2.41 -6.87
C SER A 94 5.29 -1.61 -5.74
N VAL A 95 4.67 -2.29 -4.78
CA VAL A 95 4.10 -1.64 -3.58
C VAL A 95 5.17 -1.45 -2.51
N SER A 96 6.06 -2.42 -2.32
CA SER A 96 7.17 -2.31 -1.36
C SER A 96 8.10 -1.13 -1.66
N LEU A 97 8.33 -0.81 -2.93
CA LEU A 97 9.13 0.35 -3.33
C LEU A 97 8.57 1.67 -2.78
N GLN A 98 7.26 1.78 -2.60
CA GLN A 98 6.63 2.97 -2.03
C GLN A 98 7.05 3.21 -0.57
N TRP A 99 7.59 2.19 0.12
CA TRP A 99 8.03 2.31 1.52
C TRP A 99 9.55 2.46 1.58
N PHE A 100 10.29 1.71 0.77
CA PHE A 100 11.74 1.76 0.80
C PHE A 100 12.31 3.04 0.20
N ILE A 101 11.66 3.64 -0.81
CA ILE A 101 12.15 4.88 -1.43
C ILE A 101 12.16 6.04 -0.41
N PRO A 102 11.06 6.40 0.28
CA PRO A 102 11.10 7.46 1.29
C PRO A 102 12.00 7.12 2.47
N LEU A 103 12.14 5.83 2.82
CA LEU A 103 13.05 5.39 3.87
C LEU A 103 14.50 5.74 3.56
N ILE A 104 14.97 5.37 2.36
CA ILE A 104 16.37 5.58 1.92
C ILE A 104 16.63 7.07 1.68
N VAL A 105 15.74 7.75 0.95
CA VAL A 105 15.90 9.16 0.61
C VAL A 105 15.81 10.03 1.87
N GLY A 106 14.85 9.78 2.76
CA GLY A 106 14.73 10.49 4.03
C GLY A 106 15.95 10.32 4.92
N ALA A 107 16.50 9.10 5.04
CA ALA A 107 17.74 8.86 5.77
C ALA A 107 18.93 9.62 5.17
N PHE A 108 19.06 9.59 3.83
CA PHE A 108 20.10 10.33 3.12
C PHE A 108 20.02 11.83 3.44
N TYR A 109 18.85 12.45 3.32
CA TYR A 109 18.69 13.87 3.63
C TYR A 109 18.98 14.20 5.10
N LEU A 110 18.57 13.35 6.04
CA LEU A 110 18.88 13.56 7.47
C LEU A 110 20.37 13.51 7.78
N VAL A 111 21.14 12.65 7.10
CA VAL A 111 22.59 12.54 7.28
C VAL A 111 23.33 13.76 6.73
N PHE A 112 22.92 14.25 5.55
CA PHE A 112 23.63 15.34 4.88
C PHE A 112 23.11 16.74 5.23
N ARG A 113 21.83 16.84 5.63
CA ARG A 113 21.13 18.09 5.94
C ARG A 113 20.14 17.87 7.07
N PHE A 114 20.67 17.73 8.28
CA PHE A 114 19.84 17.50 9.46
C PHE A 114 18.83 18.63 9.66
N ASP A 115 17.56 18.26 9.71
CA ASP A 115 16.44 19.15 9.99
C ASP A 115 15.51 18.47 11.01
N THR A 116 15.10 19.22 12.03
CA THR A 116 14.34 18.66 13.15
C THR A 116 12.92 18.29 12.74
N LEU A 117 12.31 19.07 11.83
CA LEU A 117 10.99 18.77 11.31
C LEU A 117 11.03 17.54 10.39
N LEU A 118 12.02 17.45 9.51
CA LEU A 118 12.26 16.27 8.67
C LEU A 118 12.46 15.03 9.52
N LEU A 119 13.22 15.13 10.62
CA LEU A 119 13.42 14.01 11.54
C LEU A 119 12.09 13.57 12.16
N ALA A 120 11.28 14.51 12.65
CA ALA A 120 9.99 14.20 13.26
C ALA A 120 9.04 13.52 12.26
N VAL A 121 8.93 14.04 11.04
CA VAL A 121 8.08 13.45 10.00
C VAL A 121 8.63 12.09 9.54
N TYR A 122 9.95 11.97 9.39
CA TYR A 122 10.61 10.72 9.02
C TYR A 122 10.40 9.62 10.07
N LEU A 123 10.54 9.95 11.36
CA LEU A 123 10.25 9.01 12.44
C LEU A 123 8.77 8.60 12.44
N ALA A 124 7.85 9.54 12.25
CA ALA A 124 6.42 9.23 12.10
C ALA A 124 6.18 8.30 10.91
N PHE A 125 6.81 8.55 9.76
CA PHE A 125 6.77 7.67 8.58
C PHE A 125 7.26 6.26 8.92
N VAL A 126 8.42 6.12 9.59
CA VAL A 126 8.99 4.83 9.95
C VAL A 126 8.07 4.07 10.90
N VAL A 127 7.56 4.73 11.94
CA VAL A 127 6.66 4.11 12.92
C VAL A 127 5.35 3.67 12.25
N VAL A 128 4.71 4.56 11.48
CA VAL A 128 3.44 4.22 10.83
C VAL A 128 3.66 3.11 9.79
N GLY A 129 4.64 3.27 8.90
CA GLY A 129 4.90 2.34 7.81
C GLY A 129 5.40 0.98 8.26
N PHE A 130 6.34 0.90 9.21
CA PHE A 130 7.00 -0.36 9.56
C PHE A 130 6.51 -0.98 10.86
N VAL A 131 5.76 -0.26 11.69
CA VAL A 131 5.19 -0.78 12.95
C VAL A 131 3.66 -0.84 12.85
N VAL A 132 2.99 0.27 12.57
CA VAL A 132 1.52 0.35 12.60
C VAL A 132 0.90 -0.43 11.45
N VAL A 133 1.37 -0.27 10.21
CA VAL A 133 0.79 -0.99 9.06
C VAL A 133 0.95 -2.51 9.22
N PRO A 134 2.14 -3.08 9.53
CA PRO A 134 2.26 -4.52 9.72
C PRO A 134 1.42 -5.04 10.90
N ALA A 135 1.31 -4.28 11.99
CA ALA A 135 0.46 -4.64 13.13
C ALA A 135 -1.03 -4.65 12.73
N ALA A 136 -1.52 -3.59 12.09
CA ALA A 136 -2.90 -3.49 11.61
C ALA A 136 -3.23 -4.59 10.58
N ALA A 137 -2.30 -4.85 9.65
CA ALA A 137 -2.43 -5.93 8.67
C ALA A 137 -2.52 -7.30 9.34
N ARG A 138 -1.73 -7.57 10.39
CA ARG A 138 -1.82 -8.84 11.14
C ARG A 138 -3.13 -8.98 11.92
N MET A 139 -3.60 -7.91 12.55
CA MET A 139 -4.77 -7.95 13.45
C MET A 139 -6.10 -8.05 12.71
N LYS A 140 -6.29 -7.27 11.63
CA LYS A 140 -7.60 -7.12 10.98
C LYS A 140 -7.54 -7.38 9.47
N GLY A 141 -6.59 -6.79 8.75
CA GLY A 141 -6.50 -6.89 7.29
C GLY A 141 -6.26 -8.33 6.78
N CYS A 142 -5.05 -8.85 6.93
CA CYS A 142 -4.69 -10.20 6.48
C CYS A 142 -5.36 -11.31 7.32
N GLY A 143 -5.72 -11.03 8.58
CA GLY A 143 -6.40 -11.99 9.45
C GLY A 143 -7.83 -12.34 9.00
N SER A 144 -8.54 -11.34 8.45
CA SER A 144 -9.91 -11.49 7.91
C SER A 144 -9.96 -11.79 6.42
N CYS A 145 -8.81 -11.81 5.73
CA CYS A 145 -8.75 -12.07 4.30
C CYS A 145 -9.25 -13.49 3.96
N PRO A 146 -10.21 -13.65 3.03
CA PRO A 146 -10.75 -14.96 2.64
C PRO A 146 -9.70 -15.85 1.97
N GLN A 147 -8.63 -15.26 1.42
CA GLN A 147 -7.52 -15.95 0.73
C GLN A 147 -6.25 -16.06 1.61
N LYS A 148 -6.37 -15.91 2.93
CA LYS A 148 -5.22 -15.93 3.87
C LYS A 148 -4.39 -17.21 3.84
N ALA A 149 -4.97 -18.36 3.47
CA ALA A 149 -4.27 -19.65 3.39
C ALA A 149 -3.31 -19.73 2.20
N GLU A 150 -3.56 -18.94 1.16
CA GLU A 150 -2.77 -18.89 -0.09
C GLU A 150 -1.84 -17.66 -0.12
N CYS A 151 -1.79 -16.89 0.98
CA CYS A 151 -0.98 -15.68 1.03
C CYS A 151 0.49 -15.99 1.33
N PRO A 152 1.43 -15.65 0.44
CA PRO A 152 2.85 -15.98 0.62
C PRO A 152 3.56 -15.16 1.71
N PHE A 153 2.94 -14.13 2.29
CA PHE A 153 3.48 -13.42 3.47
C PHE A 153 3.02 -13.98 4.82
N ARG A 154 2.10 -14.97 4.81
CA ARG A 154 1.63 -15.63 6.03
C ARG A 154 2.20 -17.03 6.21
N LYS A 155 2.57 -17.70 5.12
CA LYS A 155 3.43 -18.90 5.15
C LYS A 155 4.83 -18.51 5.60
#